data_AF-A0A9E0NTJ0-F1
#
_entry.id   AF-A0A9E0NTJ0-F1
#
_cell.length_a   1.000
_cell.length_b   1.000
_cell.length_c   1.000
_cell.angle_alpha   90.00
_cell.angle_beta   90.00
_cell.angle_gamma   90.00
#
_symmetry.space_group_name_H-M   'P 1'
#
loop_
_entity.id
_entity.type
_entity.pdbx_description
1 polymer ?
#
loop_
_entity_poly.entity_id
_entity_poly.type
_entity_poly.pdbx_seq_one_letter_code
_entity_poly.pdbx_strand_id
1 'polypeptide(L)'
;IKIRRNGQEIEKNLKLSTYNYPNDFYALLEMVYKDSNVRLAVLPGEIQNMYKVDPELLEKWKKSVGTEIVGYAESTYINFFRTQKNFIVIDRHQTDKILNEIQFQNSGLVSDEQRKQIGKLLGATHIVTVNLSRHISKGSKPNDTMTRRLAEVETGKILATFAINLGDN
;
A
#
# COMPACT_ATOMS: atom_id res chain seq x y z
N ILE A 1 30.59 -5.47 18.08
CA ILE A 1 31.17 -4.20 18.61
C ILE A 1 31.55 -4.44 20.05
N LYS A 2 32.79 -4.12 20.43
CA LYS A 2 33.29 -4.25 21.80
C LYS A 2 33.21 -2.89 22.48
N ILE A 3 32.40 -2.79 23.54
CA ILE A 3 32.26 -1.57 24.33
C ILE A 3 32.70 -1.89 25.74
N ARG A 4 33.61 -1.08 26.29
CA ARG A 4 34.10 -1.23 27.65
C ARG A 4 33.39 -0.22 28.55
N ARG A 5 32.64 -0.70 29.55
CA ARG A 5 31.98 0.12 30.58
C ARG A 5 32.26 -0.49 31.95
N ASN A 6 32.72 0.34 32.90
CA ASN A 6 33.04 -0.05 34.28
C ASN A 6 33.92 -1.32 34.40
N GLY A 7 34.96 -1.44 33.57
CA GLY A 7 35.90 -2.56 33.62
C GLY A 7 35.39 -3.87 33.00
N GLN A 8 34.10 -3.98 32.68
CA GLN A 8 33.53 -5.13 31.97
C GLN A 8 33.55 -4.88 30.44
N GLU A 9 34.01 -5.88 29.70
CA GLU A 9 34.01 -5.89 28.24
C GLU A 9 32.72 -6.56 27.78
N ILE A 10 31.80 -5.78 27.21
CA ILE A 10 30.53 -6.29 26.69
C ILE A 10 30.70 -6.45 25.18
N GLU A 11 30.71 -7.69 24.72
CA GLU A 11 30.69 -8.03 23.31
C GLU A 11 29.24 -8.12 22.83
N LYS A 12 28.77 -7.08 22.13
CA LYS A 12 27.48 -7.14 21.42
C LYS A 12 27.72 -7.61 20.00
N ASN A 13 27.20 -8.81 19.71
CA ASN A 13 26.96 -9.28 18.35
C ASN A 13 25.81 -8.47 17.75
N LEU A 14 26.17 -7.43 17.00
CA LEU A 14 25.21 -6.58 16.30
C LEU A 14 24.90 -7.27 14.97
N LYS A 15 23.88 -8.13 14.98
CA LYS A 15 23.37 -8.74 13.76
C LYS A 15 22.54 -7.67 13.06
N LEU A 16 23.12 -7.03 12.03
CA LEU A 16 22.38 -6.10 11.18
C LEU A 16 21.32 -6.91 10.43
N SER A 17 20.07 -6.84 10.87
CA SER A 17 18.95 -7.33 10.07
C SER A 17 18.73 -6.35 8.93
N THR A 18 18.98 -6.77 7.70
CA THR A 18 18.54 -6.04 6.52
C THR A 18 17.03 -6.19 6.40
N TYR A 19 16.27 -5.18 6.84
CA TYR A 19 14.86 -5.07 6.49
C TYR A 19 14.77 -4.51 5.08
N ASN A 20 14.45 -5.37 4.11
CA ASN A 20 14.09 -4.92 2.77
C ASN A 20 12.68 -4.33 2.85
N TYR A 21 12.60 -3.01 2.92
CA TYR A 21 11.30 -2.35 2.79
C TYR A 21 10.84 -2.40 1.33
N PRO A 22 9.54 -2.42 1.10
CA PRO A 22 8.98 -2.22 -0.24
C PRO A 22 9.46 -0.92 -0.91
N ASN A 23 9.59 -0.90 -2.23
CA ASN A 23 10.13 0.25 -2.99
C ASN A 23 9.32 1.55 -2.80
N ASP A 24 7.99 1.44 -2.69
CA ASP A 24 7.11 2.58 -2.41
C ASP A 24 7.44 3.23 -1.07
N PHE A 25 7.86 2.43 -0.09
CA PHE A 25 8.29 2.91 1.20
C PHE A 25 9.58 3.73 1.13
N TYR A 26 10.57 3.26 0.38
CA TYR A 26 11.83 4.00 0.19
C TYR A 26 11.59 5.33 -0.55
N ALA A 27 10.74 5.33 -1.57
CA ALA A 27 10.37 6.56 -2.27
C ALA A 27 9.68 7.57 -1.33
N LEU A 28 8.72 7.12 -0.51
CA LEU A 28 8.08 7.98 0.49
C LEU A 28 9.08 8.50 1.53
N LEU A 29 9.99 7.63 1.98
CA LEU A 29 11.03 7.99 2.93
C LEU A 29 11.95 9.09 2.40
N GLU A 30 12.40 8.95 1.16
CA GLU A 30 13.23 9.96 0.49
C GLU A 30 12.50 11.31 0.39
N MET A 31 11.23 11.31 -0.01
CA MET A 31 10.42 12.52 -0.10
C MET A 31 10.25 13.21 1.26
N VAL A 32 9.95 12.42 2.30
CA VAL A 32 9.79 12.93 3.66
C VAL A 32 11.10 13.53 4.18
N TYR A 33 12.25 12.89 3.94
CA TYR A 33 13.55 13.43 4.35
C TYR A 33 13.98 14.67 3.56
N LYS A 34 13.48 14.84 2.34
CA LYS A 34 13.64 16.05 1.52
C LYS A 34 12.62 17.14 1.88
N ASP A 35 11.93 17.00 3.01
CA ASP A 35 10.93 17.95 3.53
C ASP A 35 9.74 18.19 2.58
N SER A 36 9.46 17.24 1.69
CA SER A 36 8.26 17.29 0.84
C SER A 36 7.01 17.02 1.68
N ASN A 37 5.94 17.78 1.45
CA ASN A 37 4.65 17.53 2.12
C ASN A 37 3.92 16.37 1.43
N VAL A 38 3.86 15.23 2.08
CA VAL A 38 3.24 14.01 1.57
C VAL A 38 1.89 13.79 2.24
N ARG A 39 0.82 14.05 1.48
CA ARG A 39 -0.54 13.62 1.80
C ARG A 39 -0.88 12.39 0.96
N LEU A 40 -0.88 11.22 1.60
CA LEU A 40 -0.99 9.94 0.93
C LEU A 40 -2.42 9.38 1.04
N ALA A 41 -3.06 9.10 -0.09
CA ALA A 41 -4.25 8.25 -0.14
C ALA A 41 -3.85 6.81 -0.48
N VAL A 42 -4.50 5.84 0.15
CA VAL A 42 -4.34 4.41 -0.16
C VAL A 42 -5.65 3.90 -0.72
N LEU A 43 -5.63 3.36 -1.94
CA LEU A 43 -6.83 2.94 -2.65
C LEU A 43 -6.74 1.46 -3.02
N PRO A 44 -7.88 0.74 -3.01
CA PRO A 44 -7.93 -0.56 -3.65
C PRO A 44 -7.70 -0.37 -5.16
N GLY A 45 -6.85 -1.22 -5.71
CA GLY A 45 -6.61 -1.32 -7.14
C GLY A 45 -7.44 -2.42 -7.77
N GLU A 46 -6.82 -3.10 -8.72
CA GLU A 46 -7.38 -4.28 -9.34
C GLU A 46 -7.32 -5.49 -8.39
N ILE A 47 -8.48 -6.08 -8.11
CA ILE A 47 -8.61 -7.28 -7.27
C ILE A 47 -9.22 -8.39 -8.12
N GLN A 48 -8.42 -9.40 -8.41
CA GLN A 48 -8.80 -10.51 -9.26
C GLN A 48 -8.74 -11.84 -8.51
N ASN A 49 -9.67 -12.72 -8.87
CA ASN A 49 -9.66 -14.11 -8.47
C ASN A 49 -9.83 -14.97 -9.72
N MET A 50 -8.80 -15.75 -10.06
CA MET A 50 -8.81 -16.60 -11.26
C MET A 50 -9.59 -17.91 -11.05
N TYR A 51 -10.03 -18.22 -9.83
CA TYR A 51 -10.92 -19.36 -9.59
C TYR A 51 -12.33 -19.07 -10.11
N LYS A 52 -13.03 -20.11 -10.56
CA LYS A 52 -14.46 -20.03 -10.87
C LYS A 52 -15.25 -19.92 -9.56
N VAL A 53 -15.68 -18.71 -9.24
CA VAL A 53 -16.48 -18.37 -8.05
C VAL A 53 -17.81 -17.78 -8.53
N ASP A 54 -18.87 -18.03 -7.78
CA ASP A 54 -20.15 -17.33 -7.98
C ASP A 54 -19.94 -15.79 -8.02
N PRO A 55 -20.56 -15.05 -8.95
CA PRO A 55 -20.33 -13.61 -9.09
C PRO A 55 -20.65 -12.79 -7.84
N GLU A 56 -21.71 -13.12 -7.09
CA GLU A 56 -22.08 -12.39 -5.89
C GLU A 56 -21.06 -12.63 -4.76
N LEU A 57 -20.64 -13.89 -4.60
CA LEU A 57 -19.57 -14.25 -3.67
C LEU A 57 -18.23 -13.62 -4.06
N LEU A 58 -17.93 -13.53 -5.36
CA LEU A 58 -16.73 -12.88 -5.87
C LEU A 58 -16.70 -11.39 -5.51
N GLU A 59 -17.80 -10.66 -5.71
CA GLU A 59 -17.86 -9.23 -5.36
C GLU A 59 -17.77 -8.99 -3.86
N LYS A 60 -18.45 -9.81 -3.04
CA LYS A 60 -18.30 -9.79 -1.58
C LYS A 60 -16.85 -10.04 -1.15
N TRP A 61 -16.19 -11.02 -1.76
CA TRP A 61 -14.79 -11.35 -1.51
C TRP A 61 -13.86 -10.19 -1.91
N LYS A 62 -14.02 -9.62 -3.11
CA LYS A 62 -13.22 -8.48 -3.59
C LYS A 62 -13.34 -7.29 -2.64
N LYS A 63 -14.56 -6.96 -2.20
CA LYS A 63 -14.81 -5.87 -1.25
C LYS A 63 -14.13 -6.12 0.10
N SER A 64 -14.27 -7.33 0.65
CA SER A 64 -13.68 -7.70 1.94
C SER A 64 -12.16 -7.65 1.88
N VAL A 65 -11.56 -8.31 0.90
CA VAL A 65 -10.10 -8.38 0.74
C VAL A 65 -9.52 -7.01 0.39
N GLY A 66 -10.19 -6.25 -0.48
CA GLY A 66 -9.79 -4.87 -0.78
C GLY A 66 -9.77 -4.00 0.47
N THR A 67 -10.76 -4.16 1.34
CA THR A 67 -10.81 -3.44 2.62
C THR A 67 -9.60 -3.79 3.50
N GLU A 68 -9.31 -5.09 3.61
CA GLU A 68 -8.22 -5.61 4.44
C GLU A 68 -6.84 -5.16 3.95
N ILE A 69 -6.52 -5.35 2.67
CA ILE A 69 -5.19 -5.03 2.12
C ILE A 69 -4.89 -3.53 2.14
N VAL A 70 -5.91 -2.69 1.94
CA VAL A 70 -5.79 -1.23 2.08
C VAL A 70 -5.55 -0.87 3.53
N GLY A 71 -6.31 -1.44 4.48
CA GLY A 71 -6.13 -1.15 5.91
C GLY A 71 -4.75 -1.56 6.44
N TYR A 72 -4.23 -2.69 5.95
CA TYR A 72 -2.87 -3.13 6.25
C TYR A 72 -1.82 -2.13 5.71
N ALA A 73 -1.97 -1.68 4.47
CA ALA A 73 -1.06 -0.70 3.86
C ALA A 73 -1.12 0.65 4.58
N GLU A 74 -2.31 1.19 4.87
CA GLU A 74 -2.52 2.42 5.66
C GLU A 74 -1.81 2.33 7.01
N SER A 75 -2.09 1.26 7.76
CA SER A 75 -1.49 1.02 9.07
C SER A 75 0.03 0.96 9.00
N THR A 76 0.58 0.35 7.94
CA THR A 76 2.03 0.28 7.72
C THR A 76 2.64 1.68 7.56
N TYR A 77 2.05 2.53 6.72
CA TYR A 77 2.54 3.89 6.51
C TYR A 77 2.37 4.78 7.74
N ILE A 78 1.20 4.75 8.37
CA ILE A 78 0.92 5.52 9.59
C ILE A 78 1.93 5.16 10.67
N ASN A 79 2.12 3.87 10.96
CA ASN A 79 3.01 3.44 12.04
C ASN A 79 4.45 3.84 11.78
N PHE A 80 4.90 3.81 10.54
CA PHE A 80 6.27 4.17 10.21
C PHE A 80 6.52 5.68 10.22
N PHE A 81 5.62 6.45 9.60
CA PHE A 81 5.78 7.90 9.43
C PHE A 81 5.15 8.73 10.56
N ARG A 82 4.63 8.10 11.63
CA ARG A 82 3.90 8.77 12.74
C ARG A 82 4.60 9.98 13.37
N THR A 83 5.92 10.07 13.32
CA THR A 83 6.69 11.18 13.91
C THR A 83 6.99 12.30 12.91
N GLN A 84 6.66 12.12 11.63
CA GLN A 84 7.01 13.02 10.54
C GLN A 84 5.86 14.01 10.32
N LYS A 85 6.12 15.30 10.50
CA LYS A 85 5.08 16.34 10.41
C LYS A 85 4.62 16.62 8.98
N ASN A 86 5.48 16.32 8.02
CA ASN A 86 5.25 16.47 6.59
C ASN A 86 4.70 15.20 5.93
N PHE A 87 4.19 14.25 6.72
CA PHE A 87 3.54 13.05 6.20
C PHE A 87 2.20 12.81 6.88
N ILE A 88 1.15 12.63 6.09
CA ILE A 88 -0.15 12.16 6.58
C ILE A 88 -0.73 11.11 5.65
N VAL A 89 -1.42 10.13 6.22
CA VAL A 89 -2.33 9.26 5.47
C VAL A 89 -3.73 9.86 5.56
N ILE A 90 -4.41 9.94 4.42
CA ILE A 90 -5.77 10.48 4.34
C ILE A 90 -6.75 9.53 5.03
N ASP A 91 -7.74 10.11 5.69
CA ASP A 91 -8.75 9.36 6.43
C ASP A 91 -9.54 8.42 5.50
N ARG A 92 -9.75 7.21 5.99
CA ARG A 92 -10.39 6.15 5.23
C ARG A 92 -11.87 6.44 4.99
N HIS A 93 -12.58 6.99 5.97
CA HIS A 93 -14.00 7.32 5.79
C HIS A 93 -14.19 8.40 4.72
N GLN A 94 -13.27 9.38 4.64
CA GLN A 94 -13.25 10.33 3.54
C GLN A 94 -12.99 9.65 2.18
N THR A 95 -12.06 8.71 2.14
CA THR A 95 -11.73 7.92 0.94
C THR A 95 -12.92 7.09 0.47
N ASP A 96 -13.55 6.33 1.36
CA ASP A 96 -14.69 5.47 1.06
C ASP A 96 -15.90 6.29 0.57
N LYS A 97 -16.15 7.47 1.17
CA LYS A 97 -17.21 8.37 0.72
C LYS A 97 -17.01 8.80 -0.74
N ILE A 98 -15.82 9.28 -1.09
CA ILE A 98 -15.50 9.72 -2.46
C ILE A 98 -15.54 8.54 -3.44
N LEU A 99 -15.04 7.37 -3.04
CA LEU A 99 -15.10 6.17 -3.88
C LEU A 99 -16.54 5.74 -4.14
N ASN A 100 -17.42 5.76 -3.14
CA ASN A 100 -18.84 5.42 -3.32
C ASN A 100 -19.55 6.41 -4.25
N GLU A 101 -19.27 7.71 -4.12
CA GLU A 101 -19.82 8.74 -5.02
C GLU A 101 -19.39 8.52 -6.48
N ILE A 102 -18.14 8.12 -6.71
CA ILE A 102 -17.59 7.90 -8.06
C ILE A 102 -17.99 6.54 -8.63
N GLN A 103 -18.05 5.48 -7.82
CA GLN A 103 -18.51 4.16 -8.25
C GLN A 103 -20.01 4.15 -8.59
N PHE A 104 -20.83 4.94 -7.89
CA PHE A 104 -22.22 5.16 -8.28
C PHE A 104 -22.35 5.73 -9.70
N GLN A 105 -21.34 6.49 -10.15
CA GLN A 105 -21.30 7.06 -11.50
C GLN A 105 -20.62 6.15 -12.54
N ASN A 106 -19.74 5.23 -12.14
CA ASN A 106 -18.94 4.41 -13.05
C ASN A 106 -18.83 2.96 -12.55
N SER A 107 -19.48 2.02 -13.26
CA SER A 107 -19.39 0.59 -12.96
C SER A 107 -18.03 0.01 -13.34
N GLY A 108 -17.14 -0.12 -12.36
CA GLY A 108 -15.98 -1.01 -12.43
C GLY A 108 -14.68 -0.37 -12.93
N LEU A 109 -13.63 -0.57 -12.13
CA LEU A 109 -12.23 -0.19 -12.35
C LEU A 109 -11.94 1.30 -12.30
N VAL A 110 -11.06 1.69 -11.37
CA VAL A 110 -10.52 3.05 -11.29
C VAL A 110 -9.37 3.18 -12.29
N SER A 111 -9.67 3.74 -13.47
CA SER A 111 -8.67 4.13 -14.48
C SER A 111 -7.59 5.07 -13.90
N ASP A 112 -6.45 5.21 -14.58
CA ASP A 112 -5.39 6.13 -14.17
C ASP A 112 -5.91 7.57 -14.02
N GLU A 113 -6.87 7.97 -14.87
CA GLU A 113 -7.47 9.30 -14.81
C GLU A 113 -8.48 9.46 -13.68
N GLN A 114 -9.31 8.45 -13.41
CA GLN A 114 -10.17 8.47 -12.23
C GLN A 114 -9.34 8.51 -10.94
N ARG A 115 -8.18 7.84 -10.91
CA ARG A 115 -7.24 7.93 -9.78
C ARG A 115 -6.75 9.35 -9.55
N LYS A 116 -6.30 10.05 -10.59
CA LYS A 116 -5.89 11.47 -10.46
C LYS A 116 -7.04 12.33 -9.94
N GLN A 117 -8.24 12.13 -10.47
CA GLN A 117 -9.43 12.86 -10.02
C GLN A 117 -9.76 12.59 -8.55
N ILE A 118 -9.76 11.32 -8.13
CA ILE A 118 -9.95 10.90 -6.74
C ILE A 118 -8.89 11.55 -5.84
N GLY A 119 -7.62 11.51 -6.24
CA GLY A 119 -6.53 12.13 -5.49
C GLY A 119 -6.74 13.62 -5.28
N LYS A 120 -7.14 14.34 -6.34
CA LYS A 120 -7.45 15.78 -6.25
C LYS A 120 -8.62 16.06 -5.31
N LEU A 121 -9.71 15.27 -5.38
CA LEU A 121 -10.87 15.40 -4.49
C LEU A 121 -10.53 15.12 -3.02
N LEU A 122 -9.63 14.18 -2.78
CA LEU A 122 -9.12 13.86 -1.44
C LEU A 122 -8.10 14.88 -0.92
N GLY A 123 -7.63 15.80 -1.77
CA GLY A 123 -6.49 16.66 -1.45
C GLY A 123 -5.19 15.87 -1.24
N ALA A 124 -5.08 14.72 -1.90
CA ALA A 124 -3.90 13.88 -1.90
C ALA A 124 -2.83 14.44 -2.83
N THR A 125 -1.58 14.37 -2.38
CA THR A 125 -0.39 14.62 -3.21
C THR A 125 0.06 13.34 -3.92
N HIS A 126 -0.17 12.21 -3.26
CA HIS A 126 0.29 10.89 -3.70
C HIS A 126 -0.81 9.85 -3.46
N ILE A 127 -0.85 8.84 -4.33
CA ILE A 127 -1.72 7.68 -4.19
C ILE A 127 -0.88 6.42 -4.19
N VAL A 128 -1.12 5.53 -3.23
CA VAL A 128 -0.74 4.12 -3.33
C VAL A 128 -1.97 3.32 -3.73
N THR A 129 -1.87 2.61 -4.85
CA THR A 129 -2.87 1.64 -5.28
C THR A 129 -2.41 0.24 -4.89
N VAL A 130 -3.25 -0.52 -4.20
CA VAL A 130 -2.97 -1.89 -3.76
C VAL A 130 -3.79 -2.87 -4.58
N ASN A 131 -3.11 -3.66 -5.42
CA ASN A 131 -3.71 -4.67 -6.29
C ASN A 131 -3.47 -6.06 -5.70
N LEU A 132 -4.41 -6.97 -5.93
CA LEU A 132 -4.28 -8.37 -5.56
C LEU A 132 -4.74 -9.27 -6.70
N SER A 133 -3.90 -10.23 -7.07
CA SER A 133 -4.26 -11.28 -8.02
C SER A 133 -4.15 -12.64 -7.37
N ARG A 134 -5.26 -13.35 -7.26
CA ARG A 134 -5.29 -14.75 -6.83
C ARG A 134 -5.20 -15.66 -8.04
N HIS A 135 -4.06 -16.33 -8.20
CA HIS A 135 -3.78 -17.24 -9.31
C HIS A 135 -4.22 -18.67 -8.98
N ILE A 136 -4.59 -19.41 -10.04
CA ILE A 136 -4.81 -20.86 -9.94
C ILE A 136 -3.45 -21.53 -9.77
N SER A 137 -3.23 -22.20 -8.63
CA SER A 137 -2.04 -23.02 -8.42
C SER A 137 -2.36 -24.51 -8.64
N LYS A 138 -1.36 -25.30 -9.07
CA LYS A 138 -1.44 -26.76 -9.02
C LYS A 138 -1.15 -27.20 -7.57
N GLY A 139 -2.17 -27.18 -6.72
CA GLY A 139 -2.06 -27.53 -5.30
C GLY A 139 -3.23 -27.01 -4.45
N SER A 140 -3.12 -27.15 -3.13
CA SER A 140 -4.18 -26.79 -2.17
C SER A 140 -4.08 -25.38 -1.59
N LYS A 141 -3.05 -24.59 -1.94
CA LYS A 141 -2.87 -23.22 -1.45
C LYS A 141 -3.04 -22.20 -2.59
N PRO A 142 -3.88 -21.15 -2.41
CA PRO A 142 -3.95 -20.04 -3.34
C PRO A 142 -2.57 -19.39 -3.50
N ASN A 143 -2.21 -19.03 -4.74
CA ASN A 143 -1.01 -18.24 -5.00
C ASN A 143 -1.44 -16.79 -5.23
N ASP A 144 -1.33 -15.97 -4.19
CA ASP A 144 -1.74 -14.57 -4.21
C ASP A 144 -0.54 -13.67 -4.49
N THR A 145 -0.65 -12.81 -5.50
CA THR A 145 0.33 -11.75 -5.77
C THR A 145 -0.26 -10.41 -5.37
N MET A 146 0.40 -9.69 -4.47
CA MET A 146 0.06 -8.32 -4.12
C MET A 146 1.02 -7.36 -4.82
N THR A 147 0.47 -6.34 -5.47
CA THR A 147 1.26 -5.27 -6.10
C THR A 147 0.84 -3.91 -5.58
N ARG A 148 1.80 -3.09 -5.16
CA ARG A 148 1.59 -1.69 -4.79
C ARG A 148 2.22 -0.76 -5.81
N ARG A 149 1.49 0.28 -6.20
CA ARG A 149 1.93 1.30 -7.15
C ARG A 149 1.77 2.67 -6.52
N LEU A 150 2.89 3.36 -6.30
CA LEU A 150 2.92 4.73 -5.80
C LEU A 150 2.95 5.70 -6.99
N ALA A 151 1.99 6.62 -7.02
CA ALA A 151 1.85 7.64 -8.04
C ALA A 151 1.77 9.04 -7.43
N GLU A 152 2.36 10.01 -8.12
CA GLU A 152 2.11 11.44 -7.89
C GLU A 152 0.75 11.82 -8.49
N VAL A 153 -0.10 12.51 -7.74
CA VAL A 153 -1.47 12.84 -8.17
C VAL A 153 -1.51 13.86 -9.29
N GLU A 154 -0.63 14.87 -9.22
CA GLU A 154 -0.65 15.99 -10.16
C GLU A 154 -0.28 15.55 -11.58
N THR A 155 0.80 14.78 -11.70
CA THR A 155 1.34 14.34 -12.99
C THR A 155 0.85 12.96 -13.41
N GLY A 156 0.42 12.12 -12.45
CA GLY A 156 0.20 10.69 -12.65
C GLY A 156 1.48 9.87 -12.77
N LYS A 157 2.65 10.48 -12.57
CA LYS A 157 3.93 9.78 -12.66
C LYS A 157 4.02 8.69 -11.61
N ILE A 158 4.48 7.52 -12.04
CA ILE A 158 4.72 6.39 -11.13
C ILE A 158 6.10 6.54 -10.54
N LEU A 159 6.15 6.64 -9.22
CA LEU A 159 7.37 6.86 -8.46
C LEU A 159 7.99 5.54 -8.01
N ALA A 160 7.15 4.55 -7.71
CA ALA A 160 7.61 3.23 -7.28
C ALA A 160 6.56 2.15 -7.52
N THR A 161 7.05 0.93 -7.69
CA THR A 161 6.24 -0.29 -7.73
C THR A 161 6.85 -1.34 -6.81
N PHE A 162 6.01 -2.07 -6.10
CA PHE A 162 6.40 -3.21 -5.29
C PHE A 162 5.49 -4.38 -5.62
N ALA A 163 6.05 -5.58 -5.76
CA ALA A 163 5.27 -6.80 -5.94
C ALA A 163 5.81 -7.88 -5.01
N ILE A 164 4.90 -8.65 -4.42
CA ILE A 164 5.23 -9.79 -3.56
C ILE A 164 4.28 -10.94 -3.84
N ASN A 165 4.84 -12.15 -3.92
CA ASN A 165 4.08 -13.38 -3.89
C ASN A 165 3.85 -13.78 -2.42
N LEU A 166 2.59 -13.87 -2.02
CA LEU A 166 2.18 -14.21 -0.65
C LEU A 166 2.14 -15.73 -0.41
N GLY A 167 2.31 -16.55 -1.45
CA GLY A 167 2.39 -18.01 -1.38
C GLY A 167 3.78 -18.60 -1.09
N ASP A 168 4.83 -17.78 -1.12
CA ASP A 168 6.25 -18.21 -1.00
C ASP A 168 6.83 -18.09 0.43
N ASN A 169 6.00 -17.90 1.46
CA ASN A 169 6.40 -17.83 2.87
C ASN A 169 6.12 -19.12 3.66
#